data_AF-A0A2L2X4H4-F1
#
_entry.id   AF-A0A2L2X4H4-F1
#
_cell.length_a   1.000
_cell.length_b   1.000
_cell.length_c   1.000
_cell.angle_alpha   90.00
_cell.angle_beta   90.00
_cell.angle_gamma   90.00
#
_symmetry.space_group_name_H-M   'P 1'
#
loop_
_entity.id
_entity.type
_entity.pdbx_description
1 polymer ?
#
loop_
_entity_poly.entity_id
_entity_poly.type
_entity_poly.pdbx_seq_one_letter_code
_entity_poly.pdbx_strand_id
1 'polypeptide(L)'
;MSTQAPKQTSNIVPYNPKFEGIQKGIEVFGDMTLKQIDFIAKMLAYIPVVRGCYNVCAHCLRHAKPPIRESETHINRMAYEDFKAFCDGFIELNARLGYNIFATHRKFPGYKTLHHDSDGAYLRLKDDDGVEHDFIELANMLYATTGTRPLFDTAGWNPKDKETQERMEKYAKYYGDSSNTRNILRFNFSVNPFQSIYAESVRARKSGDLERAEKNRNSFIDRTVNALLTLTPVLNTKLFAYIPIAIANNTKGAEGFTTNDCFLLYVDVLKKLEEKYLEDLNSEEPKYVTSKEQIKKILDVLYVKLRSIAPIKVGMGRILELYQDNDPIVEASRNEKKQLLKRMQNIFVPDTHFFGLLGLNGKFYVGTNTTTIATELAFNFRNKDKQVAPIEPDLMDFVLTNDFLELILPT
;
A
#
# COMPACT_ATOMS: atom_id res chain seq x y z
N MET A 1 -31.94 9.05 4.23
CA MET A 1 -32.06 7.95 5.21
C MET A 1 -30.74 7.83 5.94
N SER A 2 -30.78 7.78 7.27
CA SER A 2 -29.59 7.84 8.15
C SER A 2 -28.79 6.54 8.09
N THR A 3 -27.61 6.57 7.48
CA THR A 3 -26.62 5.47 7.53
C THR A 3 -25.88 5.54 8.86
N GLN A 4 -26.46 4.94 9.90
CA GLN A 4 -25.73 4.73 11.16
C GLN A 4 -24.61 3.71 10.93
N ALA A 5 -23.37 4.14 11.14
CA ALA A 5 -22.22 3.24 11.16
C ALA A 5 -22.44 2.15 12.23
N PRO A 6 -22.13 0.87 11.93
CA PRO A 6 -22.32 -0.21 12.89
C PRO A 6 -21.47 0.02 14.14
N LYS A 7 -22.08 -0.15 15.31
CA LYS A 7 -21.38 -0.11 16.61
C LYS A 7 -20.30 -1.21 16.61
N GLN A 8 -19.04 -0.81 16.70
CA GLN A 8 -17.93 -1.74 16.95
C GLN A 8 -18.07 -2.31 18.36
N THR A 9 -18.62 -3.51 18.49
CA THR A 9 -18.52 -4.31 19.71
C THR A 9 -17.21 -5.09 19.67
N SER A 10 -16.37 -4.92 20.69
CA SER A 10 -15.03 -5.51 20.79
C SER A 10 -15.02 -6.99 21.21
N ASN A 11 -16.09 -7.73 20.95
CA ASN A 11 -16.17 -9.13 21.30
C ASN A 11 -15.67 -9.95 20.10
N ILE A 12 -14.52 -10.59 20.27
CA ILE A 12 -14.05 -11.63 19.34
C ILE A 12 -15.11 -12.73 19.34
N VAL A 13 -15.88 -12.87 18.26
CA VAL A 13 -16.84 -13.97 18.08
C VAL A 13 -16.10 -15.09 17.37
N PRO A 14 -15.81 -16.23 18.04
CA PRO A 14 -15.20 -17.37 17.37
C PRO A 14 -16.13 -17.94 16.29
N TYR A 15 -15.55 -18.65 15.31
CA TYR A 15 -16.33 -19.41 14.33
C TYR A 15 -17.34 -20.32 15.07
N ASN A 16 -18.56 -20.38 14.56
CA ASN A 16 -19.60 -21.25 15.10
C ASN A 16 -20.08 -22.19 13.99
N PRO A 17 -19.76 -23.49 14.07
CA PRO A 17 -20.14 -24.48 13.06
C PRO A 17 -21.64 -24.54 12.77
N LYS A 18 -22.49 -24.06 13.69
CA LYS A 18 -23.95 -24.01 13.50
C LYS A 18 -24.42 -23.04 12.41
N PHE A 19 -23.57 -22.10 12.01
CA PHE A 19 -23.87 -21.17 10.92
C PHE A 19 -23.42 -21.69 9.54
N GLU A 20 -22.80 -22.86 9.46
CA GLU A 20 -22.40 -23.43 8.18
C GLU A 20 -23.60 -23.57 7.22
N GLY A 21 -23.42 -23.12 5.97
CA GLY A 21 -24.47 -23.05 4.96
C GLY A 21 -25.20 -21.71 4.89
N ILE A 22 -25.03 -20.81 5.86
CA ILE A 22 -25.65 -19.47 5.83
C ILE A 22 -25.16 -18.60 4.66
N GLN A 23 -23.95 -18.89 4.16
CA GLN A 23 -23.34 -18.24 3.01
C GLN A 23 -23.94 -18.68 1.67
N LYS A 24 -24.70 -19.79 1.62
CA LYS A 24 -25.23 -20.35 0.38
C LYS A 24 -26.10 -19.34 -0.37
N GLY A 25 -25.94 -19.28 -1.69
CA GLY A 25 -26.66 -18.36 -2.55
C GLY A 25 -26.06 -16.95 -2.65
N ILE A 26 -24.97 -16.66 -1.93
CA ILE A 26 -24.19 -15.43 -2.15
C ILE A 26 -23.15 -15.73 -3.24
N GLU A 27 -23.39 -15.24 -4.46
CA GLU A 27 -22.69 -15.67 -5.68
C GLU A 27 -21.16 -15.53 -5.62
N VAL A 28 -20.66 -14.44 -5.03
CA VAL A 28 -19.22 -14.16 -4.98
C VAL A 28 -18.42 -15.22 -4.20
N PHE A 29 -19.06 -15.94 -3.27
CA PHE A 29 -18.40 -16.99 -2.50
C PHE A 29 -18.33 -18.34 -3.22
N GLY A 30 -19.12 -18.55 -4.28
CA GLY A 30 -19.18 -19.83 -4.98
C GLY A 30 -19.44 -20.99 -4.01
N ASP A 31 -18.57 -21.99 -4.05
CA ASP A 31 -18.66 -23.21 -3.23
C ASP A 31 -17.92 -23.11 -1.88
N MET A 32 -17.42 -21.93 -1.49
CA MET A 32 -16.67 -21.79 -0.23
C MET A 32 -17.54 -22.08 1.00
N THR A 33 -16.95 -22.81 1.96
CA THR A 33 -17.55 -23.04 3.29
C THR A 33 -17.51 -21.77 4.13
N LEU A 34 -18.38 -21.63 5.13
CA LEU A 34 -18.32 -20.49 6.04
C LEU A 34 -16.99 -20.47 6.79
N LYS A 35 -16.43 -21.64 7.10
CA LYS A 35 -15.12 -21.78 7.74
C LYS A 35 -13.98 -21.21 6.88
N GLN A 36 -14.00 -21.46 5.56
CA GLN A 36 -13.06 -20.84 4.62
C GLN A 36 -13.25 -19.32 4.51
N ILE A 37 -14.50 -18.85 4.52
CA ILE A 37 -14.80 -17.40 4.48
C ILE A 37 -14.32 -16.71 5.77
N ASP A 38 -14.52 -17.32 6.94
CA ASP A 38 -14.01 -16.80 8.22
C ASP A 38 -12.48 -16.75 8.22
N PHE A 39 -11.80 -17.77 7.65
CA PHE A 39 -10.35 -17.73 7.47
C PHE A 39 -9.91 -16.53 6.63
N ILE A 40 -10.55 -16.31 5.48
CA ILE A 40 -10.25 -15.16 4.64
C ILE A 40 -10.47 -13.87 5.44
N ALA A 41 -11.61 -13.72 6.11
CA ALA A 41 -11.91 -12.53 6.90
C ALA A 41 -10.87 -12.26 8.00
N LYS A 42 -10.35 -13.32 8.63
CA LYS A 42 -9.30 -13.29 9.65
C LYS A 42 -7.94 -12.87 9.11
N MET A 43 -7.59 -13.34 7.93
CA MET A 43 -6.26 -13.16 7.35
C MET A 43 -6.17 -11.90 6.49
N LEU A 44 -7.26 -11.48 5.85
CA LEU A 44 -7.26 -10.46 4.82
C LEU A 44 -6.70 -9.12 5.30
N ALA A 45 -5.61 -8.71 4.67
CA ALA A 45 -4.93 -7.45 4.90
C ALA A 45 -4.84 -6.61 3.62
N TYR A 46 -4.61 -7.26 2.48
CA TYR A 46 -4.32 -6.60 1.21
C TYR A 46 -5.35 -7.00 0.16
N ILE A 47 -6.00 -6.00 -0.43
CA ILE A 47 -6.88 -6.13 -1.59
C ILE A 47 -6.32 -5.19 -2.67
N PRO A 48 -5.17 -5.50 -3.29
CA PRO A 48 -4.63 -4.66 -4.35
C PRO A 48 -5.64 -4.53 -5.47
N VAL A 49 -6.23 -3.34 -5.65
CA VAL A 49 -7.16 -3.09 -6.76
C VAL A 49 -6.42 -2.75 -8.05
N VAL A 50 -5.14 -2.38 -7.94
CA VAL A 50 -4.20 -2.17 -9.04
C VAL A 50 -2.89 -2.89 -8.73
N ARG A 51 -2.30 -3.53 -9.72
CA ARG A 51 -1.01 -4.23 -9.66
C ARG A 51 0.06 -3.49 -10.45
N GLY A 52 1.27 -3.51 -9.93
CA GLY A 52 2.45 -2.89 -10.53
C GLY A 52 2.60 -1.40 -10.22
N CYS A 53 3.85 -0.93 -10.28
CA CYS A 53 4.21 0.43 -9.90
C CYS A 53 5.32 1.01 -10.79
N TYR A 54 5.07 2.19 -11.35
CA TYR A 54 6.05 2.92 -12.18
C TYR A 54 7.21 3.53 -11.38
N ASN A 55 7.11 3.60 -10.04
CA ASN A 55 8.19 4.16 -9.22
C ASN A 55 9.37 3.22 -9.10
N VAL A 56 9.09 1.91 -9.15
CA VAL A 56 10.09 0.83 -9.17
C VAL A 56 11.15 1.06 -8.09
N CYS A 57 10.70 1.43 -6.88
CA CYS A 57 11.62 1.86 -5.82
C CYS A 57 12.59 0.73 -5.45
N ALA A 58 13.86 1.07 -5.17
CA ALA A 58 14.88 0.12 -4.76
C ALA A 58 14.48 -0.61 -3.46
N HIS A 59 13.95 0.14 -2.48
CA HIS A 59 13.47 -0.37 -1.19
C HIS A 59 12.09 -1.07 -1.23
N CYS A 60 11.50 -1.28 -2.41
CA CYS A 60 10.16 -1.85 -2.50
C CYS A 60 10.17 -3.29 -1.98
N LEU A 61 9.62 -3.51 -0.78
CA LEU A 61 9.52 -4.83 -0.15
C LEU A 61 8.72 -5.83 -0.98
N ARG A 62 7.80 -5.35 -1.82
CA ARG A 62 7.00 -6.17 -2.74
C ARG A 62 7.65 -6.39 -4.09
N HIS A 63 8.89 -5.91 -4.27
CA HIS A 63 9.64 -5.99 -5.52
C HIS A 63 8.79 -5.59 -6.75
N ALA A 64 7.99 -4.53 -6.60
CA ALA A 64 7.02 -4.14 -7.61
C ALA A 64 7.70 -3.92 -8.97
N LYS A 65 7.10 -4.53 -9.99
CA LYS A 65 7.43 -4.36 -11.40
C LYS A 65 6.47 -3.33 -12.02
N PRO A 66 6.83 -2.70 -13.15
CA PRO A 66 5.88 -1.90 -13.90
C PRO A 66 4.64 -2.73 -14.29
N PRO A 67 3.46 -2.10 -14.43
CA PRO A 67 2.28 -2.76 -14.96
C PRO A 67 2.57 -3.46 -16.30
N ILE A 68 2.00 -4.65 -16.50
CA ILE A 68 2.15 -5.40 -17.76
C ILE A 68 1.23 -4.82 -18.83
N ARG A 69 1.40 -5.22 -20.10
CA ARG A 69 0.45 -4.82 -21.14
C ARG A 69 -0.90 -5.53 -20.93
N GLU A 70 -1.98 -4.76 -20.77
CA GLU A 70 -3.34 -5.33 -20.65
C GLU A 70 -3.77 -5.96 -21.98
N SER A 71 -4.50 -7.07 -21.88
CA SER A 71 -5.10 -7.80 -23.00
C SER A 71 -6.36 -8.52 -22.51
N GLU A 72 -7.06 -9.24 -23.39
CA GLU A 72 -8.21 -10.06 -23.01
C GLU A 72 -7.88 -11.08 -21.91
N THR A 73 -6.64 -11.55 -21.87
CA THR A 73 -6.15 -12.56 -20.92
C THR A 73 -5.32 -11.99 -19.78
N HIS A 74 -4.94 -10.71 -19.81
CA HIS A 74 -4.04 -10.10 -18.81
C HIS A 74 -4.60 -8.78 -18.27
N ILE A 75 -4.65 -8.63 -16.94
CA ILE A 75 -5.16 -7.43 -16.27
C ILE A 75 -4.16 -6.87 -15.26
N ASN A 76 -4.14 -5.54 -15.10
CA ASN A 76 -3.47 -4.87 -13.99
C ASN A 76 -4.43 -4.21 -13.00
N ARG A 77 -5.73 -4.23 -13.30
CA ARG A 77 -6.77 -3.64 -12.46
C ARG A 77 -7.88 -4.63 -12.21
N MET A 78 -8.40 -4.63 -10.99
CA MET A 78 -9.61 -5.36 -10.63
C MET A 78 -10.78 -4.66 -11.34
N ALA A 79 -11.78 -5.44 -11.75
CA ALA A 79 -13.03 -4.83 -12.16
C ALA A 79 -13.75 -4.19 -10.96
N TYR A 80 -14.43 -3.07 -11.18
CA TYR A 80 -15.25 -2.49 -10.11
C TYR A 80 -16.32 -3.46 -9.64
N GLU A 81 -16.94 -4.21 -10.56
CA GLU A 81 -17.99 -5.20 -10.29
C GLU A 81 -17.48 -6.35 -9.41
N ASP A 82 -16.24 -6.79 -9.60
CA ASP A 82 -15.62 -7.82 -8.75
C ASP A 82 -15.40 -7.28 -7.33
N PHE A 83 -14.90 -6.05 -7.20
CA PHE A 83 -14.72 -5.41 -5.91
C PHE A 83 -16.05 -5.15 -5.19
N LYS A 84 -17.06 -4.71 -5.94
CA LYS A 84 -18.42 -4.49 -5.46
C LYS A 84 -19.08 -5.80 -5.03
N ALA A 85 -18.99 -6.85 -5.84
CA ALA A 85 -19.51 -8.18 -5.49
C ALA A 85 -18.86 -8.72 -4.21
N PHE A 86 -17.55 -8.51 -4.04
CA PHE A 86 -16.86 -8.83 -2.79
C PHE A 86 -17.45 -8.06 -1.60
N CYS A 87 -17.59 -6.73 -1.72
CA CYS A 87 -18.15 -5.89 -0.67
C CYS A 87 -19.59 -6.29 -0.32
N ASP A 88 -20.46 -6.39 -1.32
CA ASP A 88 -21.88 -6.71 -1.14
C ASP A 88 -22.08 -8.11 -0.58
N GLY A 89 -21.31 -9.10 -1.05
CA GLY A 89 -21.40 -10.47 -0.53
C GLY A 89 -21.05 -10.56 0.96
N PHE A 90 -20.04 -9.82 1.42
CA PHE A 90 -19.73 -9.75 2.85
C PHE A 90 -20.74 -8.92 3.64
N ILE A 91 -21.29 -7.84 3.08
CA ILE A 91 -22.37 -7.08 3.72
C ILE A 91 -23.60 -7.98 3.94
N GLU A 92 -23.98 -8.73 2.92
CA GLU A 92 -25.08 -9.69 2.98
C GLU A 92 -24.80 -10.80 3.99
N LEU A 93 -23.60 -11.41 3.95
CA LEU A 93 -23.21 -12.43 4.92
C LEU A 93 -23.28 -11.91 6.35
N ASN A 94 -22.76 -10.72 6.61
CA ASN A 94 -22.78 -10.09 7.93
C ASN A 94 -24.22 -9.84 8.41
N ALA A 95 -25.12 -9.44 7.50
CA ALA A 95 -26.54 -9.28 7.82
C ALA A 95 -27.20 -10.62 8.20
N ARG A 96 -26.87 -11.70 7.48
CA ARG A 96 -27.37 -13.05 7.80
C ARG A 96 -26.81 -13.58 9.12
N LEU A 97 -25.52 -13.36 9.39
CA LEU A 97 -24.86 -13.76 10.64
C LEU A 97 -25.30 -12.93 11.86
N GLY A 98 -25.75 -11.70 11.65
CA GLY A 98 -26.07 -10.75 12.72
C GLY A 98 -24.85 -10.09 13.36
N TYR A 99 -23.66 -10.28 12.80
CA TYR A 99 -22.42 -9.64 13.23
C TYR A 99 -21.45 -9.47 12.06
N ASN A 100 -20.45 -8.61 12.22
CA ASN A 100 -19.41 -8.43 11.19
C ASN A 100 -18.31 -9.49 11.36
N ILE A 101 -18.15 -10.39 10.38
CA ILE A 101 -17.15 -11.47 10.38
C ILE A 101 -15.69 -10.96 10.35
N PHE A 102 -15.44 -9.71 10.00
CA PHE A 102 -14.11 -9.10 10.12
C PHE A 102 -13.83 -8.52 11.51
N ALA A 103 -14.85 -8.24 12.32
CA ALA A 103 -14.70 -7.67 13.66
C ALA A 103 -14.21 -8.70 14.69
N THR A 104 -14.26 -9.97 14.34
CA THR A 104 -13.89 -11.10 15.20
C THR A 104 -12.38 -11.30 15.31
N HIS A 105 -11.57 -10.59 14.52
CA HIS A 105 -10.14 -10.87 14.40
C HIS A 105 -9.29 -9.61 14.59
N ARG A 106 -8.65 -9.47 15.77
CA ARG A 106 -7.52 -8.54 15.96
C ARG A 106 -6.21 -9.26 15.65
N LYS A 107 -5.88 -9.43 14.37
CA LYS A 107 -4.54 -9.85 13.97
C LYS A 107 -3.84 -8.81 13.10
N PHE A 108 -2.52 -8.88 13.12
CA PHE A 108 -1.63 -8.03 12.35
C PHE A 108 -1.72 -8.37 10.85
N PRO A 109 -1.65 -7.38 9.95
CA PRO A 109 -1.68 -5.96 10.24
C PRO A 109 -3.09 -5.52 10.68
N GLY A 110 -3.18 -4.67 11.71
CA GLY A 110 -4.46 -4.14 12.22
C GLY A 110 -5.14 -3.14 11.26
N TYR A 111 -4.92 -3.29 9.96
CA TYR A 111 -5.45 -2.48 8.88
C TYR A 111 -5.74 -3.34 7.67
N LYS A 112 -6.61 -2.83 6.79
CA LYS A 112 -6.80 -3.37 5.44
C LYS A 112 -6.36 -2.30 4.44
N THR A 113 -5.92 -2.67 3.25
CA THR A 113 -5.51 -1.68 2.26
C THR A 113 -5.84 -2.11 0.84
N LEU A 114 -6.07 -1.11 -0.03
CA LEU A 114 -6.35 -1.27 -1.44
C LEU A 114 -5.08 -1.33 -2.31
N HIS A 115 -3.90 -1.23 -1.71
CA HIS A 115 -2.62 -1.34 -2.41
C HIS A 115 -1.74 -2.44 -1.82
N HIS A 116 -0.90 -3.05 -2.65
CA HIS A 116 0.14 -3.98 -2.22
C HIS A 116 1.47 -3.65 -2.92
N ASP A 117 1.47 -3.69 -4.25
CA ASP A 117 2.63 -3.44 -5.12
C ASP A 117 2.39 -2.30 -6.14
N SER A 118 1.41 -1.45 -5.86
CA SER A 118 1.07 -0.24 -6.62
C SER A 118 1.20 1.02 -5.75
N ASP A 119 1.22 2.20 -6.37
CA ASP A 119 1.22 3.48 -5.67
C ASP A 119 -0.22 3.99 -5.52
N GLY A 120 -0.58 4.45 -4.31
CA GLY A 120 -1.90 4.95 -3.95
C GLY A 120 -2.46 6.01 -4.90
N ALA A 121 -1.59 6.83 -5.51
CA ALA A 121 -2.00 7.88 -6.43
C ALA A 121 -2.70 7.35 -7.70
N TYR A 122 -2.41 6.10 -8.09
CA TYR A 122 -2.97 5.50 -9.30
C TYR A 122 -4.16 4.57 -9.03
N LEU A 123 -4.58 4.41 -7.77
CA LEU A 123 -5.70 3.54 -7.40
C LEU A 123 -7.01 4.10 -7.92
N ARG A 124 -7.58 3.39 -8.90
CA ARG A 124 -8.92 3.61 -9.45
C ARG A 124 -9.38 2.34 -10.17
N LEU A 125 -10.69 2.12 -10.14
CA LEU A 125 -11.35 1.08 -10.92
C LEU A 125 -12.30 1.72 -11.93
N LYS A 126 -12.65 0.96 -12.97
CA LYS A 126 -13.70 1.33 -13.90
C LYS A 126 -14.83 0.32 -13.80
N ASP A 127 -16.05 0.82 -13.82
CA ASP A 127 -17.24 -0.01 -14.02
C ASP A 127 -17.44 -0.34 -15.51
N ASP A 128 -18.48 -1.14 -15.78
CA ASP A 128 -18.84 -1.58 -17.13
C ASP A 128 -19.31 -0.43 -18.04
N ASP A 129 -19.77 0.68 -17.45
CA ASP A 129 -20.13 1.92 -18.15
C ASP A 129 -18.91 2.84 -18.38
N GLY A 130 -17.74 2.47 -17.85
CA GLY A 130 -16.48 3.21 -17.97
C GLY A 130 -16.29 4.33 -16.95
N VAL A 131 -17.18 4.45 -15.95
CA VAL A 131 -17.09 5.41 -14.85
C VAL A 131 -15.91 5.06 -13.95
N GLU A 132 -15.10 6.05 -13.59
CA GLU A 132 -13.98 5.86 -12.67
C GLU A 132 -14.41 5.96 -11.21
N HIS A 133 -14.09 4.93 -10.44
CA HIS A 133 -14.25 4.86 -8.99
C HIS A 133 -12.88 4.98 -8.31
N ASP A 134 -12.72 6.02 -7.51
CA ASP A 134 -11.42 6.42 -6.95
C ASP A 134 -11.21 5.87 -5.52
N PHE A 135 -10.04 6.14 -4.94
CA PHE A 135 -9.69 5.64 -3.61
C PHE A 135 -10.70 6.05 -2.53
N ILE A 136 -11.26 7.26 -2.58
CA ILE A 136 -12.20 7.71 -1.53
C ILE A 136 -13.42 6.80 -1.52
N GLU A 137 -13.97 6.52 -2.70
CA GLU A 137 -15.14 5.64 -2.83
C GLU A 137 -14.81 4.20 -2.43
N LEU A 138 -13.72 3.65 -2.98
CA LEU A 138 -13.32 2.27 -2.72
C LEU A 138 -12.98 2.06 -1.23
N ALA A 139 -12.35 3.06 -0.58
CA ALA A 139 -12.06 3.05 0.84
C ALA A 139 -13.33 3.05 1.70
N ASN A 140 -14.34 3.81 1.28
CA ASN A 140 -15.65 3.83 1.94
C ASN A 140 -16.37 2.48 1.83
N MET A 141 -16.37 1.88 0.65
CA MET A 141 -16.92 0.54 0.43
C MET A 141 -16.21 -0.50 1.32
N LEU A 142 -14.87 -0.45 1.36
CA LEU A 142 -14.09 -1.37 2.18
C LEU A 142 -14.34 -1.18 3.68
N TYR A 143 -14.45 0.08 4.14
CA TYR A 143 -14.77 0.39 5.53
C TYR A 143 -16.18 -0.07 5.91
N ALA A 144 -17.18 0.16 5.06
CA ALA A 144 -18.56 -0.29 5.27
C ALA A 144 -18.64 -1.82 5.35
N THR A 145 -17.88 -2.52 4.51
CA THR A 145 -17.81 -3.99 4.48
C THR A 145 -17.14 -4.57 5.72
N THR A 146 -15.97 -4.03 6.08
CA THR A 146 -15.06 -4.69 7.03
C THR A 146 -15.01 -4.05 8.41
N GLY A 147 -15.58 -2.85 8.57
CA GLY A 147 -15.41 -2.02 9.76
C GLY A 147 -13.96 -1.58 10.04
N THR A 148 -13.02 -1.90 9.13
CA THR A 148 -11.59 -1.62 9.28
C THR A 148 -11.23 -0.42 8.42
N ARG A 149 -10.56 0.57 9.01
CA ARG A 149 -10.17 1.79 8.29
C ARG A 149 -9.00 1.50 7.35
N PRO A 150 -9.13 1.76 6.03
CA PRO A 150 -8.04 1.60 5.09
C PRO A 150 -6.87 2.55 5.30
N LEU A 151 -5.70 2.14 4.83
CA LEU A 151 -4.49 2.96 4.80
C LEU A 151 -4.20 3.38 3.35
N PHE A 152 -3.74 4.62 3.17
CA PHE A 152 -3.32 5.16 1.88
C PHE A 152 -1.82 5.43 1.90
N ASP A 153 -1.08 4.86 0.96
CA ASP A 153 0.35 5.11 0.77
C ASP A 153 0.64 5.63 -0.63
N THR A 154 1.44 6.68 -0.74
CA THR A 154 1.98 7.15 -2.03
C THR A 154 3.46 7.49 -1.91
N ALA A 155 4.22 7.34 -3.01
CA ALA A 155 5.56 7.90 -3.19
C ALA A 155 5.52 9.15 -4.09
N GLY A 156 4.34 9.75 -4.27
CA GLY A 156 4.10 10.86 -5.19
C GLY A 156 3.77 10.37 -6.60
N TRP A 157 3.67 11.27 -7.57
CA TRP A 157 3.33 10.97 -8.96
C TRP A 157 4.06 11.93 -9.91
N ASN A 158 3.99 11.67 -11.22
CA ASN A 158 4.58 12.58 -12.20
C ASN A 158 3.78 13.90 -12.21
N PRO A 159 4.40 15.07 -11.97
CA PRO A 159 3.69 16.36 -12.01
C PRO A 159 3.02 16.70 -13.34
N LYS A 160 3.44 16.04 -14.44
CA LYS A 160 2.83 16.21 -15.76
C LYS A 160 1.57 15.35 -15.98
N ASP A 161 1.28 14.42 -15.08
CA ASP A 161 0.06 13.60 -15.12
C ASP A 161 -1.09 14.39 -14.49
N LYS A 162 -1.84 15.11 -15.35
CA LYS A 162 -2.94 15.98 -14.93
C LYS A 162 -4.07 15.23 -14.24
N GLU A 163 -4.43 14.04 -14.75
CA GLU A 163 -5.51 13.23 -14.17
C GLU A 163 -5.15 12.78 -12.74
N THR A 164 -3.92 12.31 -12.55
CA THR A 164 -3.45 11.93 -11.21
C THR A 164 -3.31 13.16 -10.31
N GLN A 165 -2.87 14.31 -10.84
CA GLN A 165 -2.80 15.56 -10.09
C GLN A 165 -4.18 16.00 -9.56
N GLU A 166 -5.19 16.08 -10.43
CA GLU A 166 -6.57 16.44 -10.06
C GLU A 166 -7.15 15.47 -9.01
N ARG A 167 -6.89 14.18 -9.18
CA ARG A 167 -7.32 13.14 -8.23
C ARG A 167 -6.67 13.32 -6.86
N MET A 168 -5.36 13.58 -6.81
CA MET A 168 -4.65 13.78 -5.55
C MET A 168 -5.05 15.07 -4.84
N GLU A 169 -5.38 16.12 -5.60
CA GLU A 169 -5.96 17.36 -5.04
C GLU A 169 -7.34 17.10 -4.43
N LYS A 170 -8.19 16.32 -5.10
CA LYS A 170 -9.48 15.85 -4.55
C LYS A 170 -9.26 15.10 -3.25
N TYR A 171 -8.30 14.16 -3.20
CA TYR A 171 -8.00 13.38 -2.00
C TYR A 171 -7.50 14.25 -0.85
N ALA A 172 -6.56 15.16 -1.12
CA ALA A 172 -6.02 16.06 -0.13
C ALA A 172 -7.11 16.97 0.44
N LYS A 173 -7.96 17.56 -0.43
CA LYS A 173 -9.08 18.39 0.02
C LYS A 173 -10.07 17.58 0.88
N TYR A 174 -10.43 16.37 0.44
CA TYR A 174 -11.39 15.52 1.14
C TYR A 174 -10.89 15.14 2.54
N TYR A 175 -9.67 14.62 2.65
CA TYR A 175 -9.10 14.18 3.94
C TYR A 175 -8.52 15.32 4.79
N GLY A 176 -8.34 16.51 4.22
CA GLY A 176 -8.00 17.72 4.96
C GLY A 176 -9.16 18.19 5.86
N ASP A 177 -10.40 17.83 5.51
CA ASP A 177 -11.56 18.02 6.36
C ASP A 177 -11.64 16.94 7.44
N SER A 178 -11.58 17.37 8.70
CA SER A 178 -11.64 16.51 9.89
C SER A 178 -12.89 15.61 9.95
N SER A 179 -14.00 16.00 9.32
CA SER A 179 -15.24 15.22 9.26
C SER A 179 -15.10 13.94 8.43
N ASN A 180 -14.18 13.94 7.46
CA ASN A 180 -13.93 12.84 6.53
C ASN A 180 -12.79 11.90 6.99
N THR A 181 -12.36 11.99 8.25
CA THR A 181 -11.20 11.23 8.75
C THR A 181 -11.57 9.88 9.39
N ARG A 182 -12.87 9.60 9.56
CA ARG A 182 -13.37 8.41 10.26
C ARG A 182 -13.23 7.12 9.45
N ASN A 183 -13.19 7.22 8.13
CA ASN A 183 -13.13 6.11 7.17
C ASN A 183 -11.70 5.79 6.70
N ILE A 184 -10.67 6.45 7.23
CA ILE A 184 -9.28 6.21 6.88
C ILE A 184 -8.43 6.08 8.15
N LEU A 185 -7.43 5.20 8.12
CA LEU A 185 -6.52 5.00 9.23
C LEU A 185 -5.42 6.07 9.20
N ARG A 186 -4.74 6.17 8.05
CA ARG A 186 -3.64 7.09 7.80
C ARG A 186 -3.49 7.40 6.31
N PHE A 187 -2.87 8.53 6.04
CA PHE A 187 -2.43 8.98 4.73
C PHE A 187 -0.91 9.16 4.78
N ASN A 188 -0.16 8.21 4.20
CA ASN A 188 1.29 8.23 4.28
C ASN A 188 1.92 8.68 2.96
N PHE A 189 2.99 9.46 3.09
CA PHE A 189 3.84 9.85 1.99
C PHE A 189 5.25 9.30 2.18
N SER A 190 5.68 8.46 1.25
CA SER A 190 7.03 7.90 1.14
C SER A 190 7.93 8.87 0.37
N VAL A 191 8.71 9.64 1.13
CA VAL A 191 9.68 10.63 0.61
C VAL A 191 11.05 10.03 0.27
N ASN A 192 11.15 8.71 0.30
CA ASN A 192 12.40 7.99 0.31
C ASN A 192 13.31 8.27 -0.91
N PRO A 193 14.65 8.31 -0.73
CA PRO A 193 15.64 8.53 -1.80
C PRO A 193 15.83 7.27 -2.65
N PHE A 194 14.84 6.39 -2.74
CA PHE A 194 14.96 5.08 -3.37
C PHE A 194 14.06 4.96 -4.59
N GLN A 195 13.38 6.03 -4.99
CA GLN A 195 12.67 6.05 -6.27
C GLN A 195 13.66 5.85 -7.41
N SER A 196 13.26 5.10 -8.44
CA SER A 196 14.12 4.76 -9.58
C SER A 196 14.82 5.99 -10.19
N ILE A 197 14.09 7.10 -10.34
CA ILE A 197 14.65 8.34 -10.90
C ILE A 197 15.83 8.89 -10.09
N TYR A 198 15.75 8.87 -8.75
CA TYR A 198 16.87 9.33 -7.93
C TYR A 198 17.99 8.28 -7.86
N ALA A 199 17.65 7.00 -7.85
CA ALA A 199 18.66 5.94 -7.94
C ALA A 199 19.49 6.06 -9.23
N GLU A 200 18.85 6.37 -10.35
CA GLU A 200 19.51 6.67 -11.62
C GLU A 200 20.36 7.95 -11.56
N SER A 201 19.96 8.97 -10.78
CA SER A 201 20.81 10.14 -10.50
C SER A 201 22.12 9.73 -9.81
N VAL A 202 22.04 8.91 -8.76
CA VAL A 202 23.22 8.45 -8.02
C VAL A 202 24.14 7.61 -8.92
N ARG A 203 23.57 6.70 -9.73
CA ARG A 203 24.33 5.88 -10.69
C ARG A 203 25.04 6.74 -11.73
N ALA A 204 24.35 7.69 -12.36
CA ALA A 204 24.92 8.59 -13.35
C ALA A 204 26.07 9.43 -12.77
N ARG A 205 25.91 9.91 -11.53
CA ARG A 205 26.99 10.64 -10.83
C ARG A 205 28.22 9.76 -10.62
N LYS A 206 28.04 8.50 -10.20
CA LYS A 206 29.15 7.54 -10.01
C LYS A 206 29.88 7.22 -11.32
N SER A 207 29.18 7.25 -12.46
CA SER A 207 29.78 7.04 -13.78
C SER A 207 30.33 8.32 -14.44
N GLY A 208 30.29 9.47 -13.75
CA GLY A 208 30.77 10.76 -14.28
C GLY A 208 29.82 11.50 -15.22
N ASP A 209 28.60 11.01 -15.44
CA ASP A 209 27.56 11.67 -16.23
C ASP A 209 26.80 12.69 -15.35
N LEU A 210 27.43 13.86 -15.16
CA LEU A 210 26.93 14.90 -14.26
C LEU A 210 25.62 15.53 -14.73
N GLU A 211 25.44 15.70 -16.04
CA GLU A 211 24.23 16.30 -16.62
C GLU A 211 23.01 15.40 -16.37
N ARG A 212 23.12 14.10 -16.65
CA ARG A 212 22.05 13.14 -16.37
C ARG A 212 21.79 13.03 -14.88
N ALA A 213 22.84 13.05 -14.05
CA ALA A 213 22.69 13.02 -12.60
C ALA A 213 21.86 14.20 -12.09
N GLU A 214 22.19 15.42 -12.50
CA GLU A 214 21.48 16.63 -12.10
C GLU A 214 20.04 16.64 -12.60
N LYS A 215 19.81 16.29 -13.87
CA LYS A 215 18.47 16.19 -14.46
C LYS A 215 17.57 15.24 -13.66
N ASN A 216 18.07 14.06 -13.33
CA ASN A 216 17.33 13.05 -12.59
C ASN A 216 17.08 13.46 -11.13
N ARG A 217 18.08 14.10 -10.49
CA ARG A 217 17.93 14.66 -9.14
C ARG A 217 16.85 15.72 -9.09
N ASN A 218 16.88 16.68 -10.02
CA ASN A 218 15.91 17.75 -10.09
C ASN A 218 14.50 17.20 -10.35
N SER A 219 14.39 16.18 -11.21
CA SER A 219 13.10 15.51 -11.45
C SER A 219 12.54 14.81 -10.20
N PHE A 220 13.39 14.22 -9.35
CA PHE A 220 12.97 13.69 -8.06
C PHE A 220 12.49 14.80 -7.11
N ILE A 221 13.23 15.90 -7.02
CA ILE A 221 12.89 17.04 -6.18
C ILE A 221 11.54 17.63 -6.64
N ASP A 222 11.36 17.88 -7.93
CA ASP A 222 10.13 18.43 -8.51
C ASP A 222 8.91 17.58 -8.18
N ARG A 223 9.07 16.25 -8.33
CA ARG A 223 8.03 15.29 -7.98
C ARG A 223 7.68 15.32 -6.49
N THR A 224 8.68 15.40 -5.63
CA THR A 224 8.48 15.43 -4.17
C THR A 224 7.82 16.74 -3.74
N VAL A 225 8.28 17.88 -4.28
CA VAL A 225 7.71 19.20 -4.04
C VAL A 225 6.25 19.25 -4.52
N ASN A 226 5.95 18.74 -5.71
CA ASN A 226 4.58 18.66 -6.22
C ASN A 226 3.65 17.89 -5.28
N ALA A 227 4.11 16.73 -4.79
CA ALA A 227 3.34 15.94 -3.84
C ALA A 227 3.13 16.71 -2.51
N LEU A 228 4.17 17.33 -1.94
CA LEU A 228 4.05 18.11 -0.71
C LEU A 228 3.11 19.31 -0.85
N LEU A 229 3.20 20.06 -1.96
CA LEU A 229 2.28 21.16 -2.28
C LEU A 229 0.83 20.66 -2.32
N THR A 230 0.58 19.61 -3.10
CA THR A 230 -0.76 19.03 -3.25
C THR A 230 -1.33 18.54 -1.93
N LEU A 231 -0.48 17.94 -1.09
CA LEU A 231 -0.88 17.37 0.20
C LEU A 231 -0.98 18.41 1.32
N THR A 232 -0.71 19.69 1.07
CA THR A 232 -0.82 20.79 2.05
C THR A 232 -2.06 20.71 2.94
N PRO A 233 -3.29 20.47 2.41
CA PRO A 233 -4.50 20.37 3.22
C PRO A 233 -4.47 19.25 4.28
N VAL A 234 -3.74 18.16 4.04
CA VAL A 234 -3.67 17.02 4.96
C VAL A 234 -2.47 17.06 5.91
N LEU A 235 -1.42 17.85 5.65
CA LEU A 235 -0.14 17.78 6.40
C LEU A 235 -0.27 18.02 7.91
N ASN A 236 -1.24 18.84 8.32
CA ASN A 236 -1.51 19.21 9.71
C ASN A 236 -2.51 18.27 10.41
N THR A 237 -3.08 17.32 9.69
CA THR A 237 -3.98 16.33 10.28
C THR A 237 -3.18 15.28 11.04
N LYS A 238 -3.80 14.66 12.05
CA LYS A 238 -3.21 13.49 12.75
C LYS A 238 -3.15 12.24 11.87
N LEU A 239 -3.80 12.25 10.70
CA LEU A 239 -3.79 11.15 9.74
C LEU A 239 -2.49 11.09 8.95
N PHE A 240 -1.83 12.23 8.76
CA PHE A 240 -0.73 12.34 7.82
C PHE A 240 0.59 11.90 8.45
N ALA A 241 1.22 10.89 7.85
CA ALA A 241 2.55 10.45 8.25
C ALA A 241 3.53 10.49 7.07
N TYR A 242 4.80 10.65 7.42
CA TYR A 242 5.90 10.57 6.47
C TYR A 242 6.63 9.29 6.76
N ILE A 243 7.11 8.65 5.69
CA ILE A 243 7.99 7.51 5.80
C ILE A 243 9.32 7.93 5.20
N PRO A 244 10.23 8.55 5.98
CA PRO A 244 11.60 8.80 5.58
C PRO A 244 12.50 7.67 6.08
N ILE A 245 12.94 6.81 5.16
CA ILE A 245 13.93 5.78 5.40
C ILE A 245 15.17 6.01 4.55
N ALA A 246 16.32 5.62 5.06
CA ALA A 246 17.61 5.72 4.37
C ALA A 246 18.55 4.59 4.80
N ILE A 247 19.70 4.48 4.16
CA ILE A 247 20.77 3.58 4.58
C ILE A 247 21.58 4.24 5.73
N ALA A 248 22.13 3.46 6.65
CA ALA A 248 22.95 4.00 7.74
C ALA A 248 24.25 4.64 7.20
N ASN A 249 24.68 5.77 7.78
CA ASN A 249 25.84 6.55 7.31
C ASN A 249 27.17 5.78 7.23
N ASN A 250 27.33 4.74 8.04
CA ASN A 250 28.55 3.92 8.08
C ASN A 250 28.57 2.80 7.03
N THR A 251 27.57 2.72 6.16
CA THR A 251 27.47 1.69 5.11
C THR A 251 28.35 2.06 3.93
N LYS A 252 29.34 1.22 3.61
CA LYS A 252 30.24 1.44 2.46
C LYS A 252 29.50 1.29 1.14
N GLY A 253 29.73 2.19 0.17
CA GLY A 253 29.14 2.11 -1.17
C GLY A 253 27.70 2.63 -1.27
N ALA A 254 27.10 3.04 -0.15
CA ALA A 254 25.74 3.56 -0.05
C ALA A 254 25.64 5.07 -0.30
N GLU A 255 26.69 5.70 -0.85
CA GLU A 255 26.72 7.15 -1.09
C GLU A 255 25.54 7.57 -1.97
N GLY A 256 24.86 8.62 -1.56
CA GLY A 256 23.62 9.10 -2.16
C GLY A 256 22.34 8.58 -1.49
N PHE A 257 22.43 7.51 -0.69
CA PHE A 257 21.30 6.90 -0.01
C PHE A 257 21.40 6.89 1.51
N THR A 258 22.48 7.45 2.07
CA THR A 258 22.68 7.48 3.52
C THR A 258 21.73 8.45 4.22
N THR A 259 21.57 8.33 5.54
CA THR A 259 20.80 9.31 6.34
C THR A 259 21.27 10.76 6.14
N ASN A 260 22.58 11.00 6.01
CA ASN A 260 23.12 12.34 5.76
C ASN A 260 22.80 12.84 4.33
N ASP A 261 23.01 12.00 3.32
CA ASP A 261 22.71 12.35 1.92
C ASP A 261 21.22 12.66 1.74
N CYS A 262 20.37 11.85 2.38
CA CYS A 262 18.93 11.99 2.37
C CYS A 262 18.49 13.29 3.06
N PHE A 263 19.11 13.65 4.20
CA PHE A 263 18.84 14.94 4.85
C PHE A 263 19.21 16.13 3.96
N LEU A 264 20.37 16.09 3.29
CA LEU A 264 20.77 17.15 2.35
C LEU A 264 19.81 17.25 1.15
N LEU A 265 19.35 16.11 0.62
CA LEU A 265 18.32 16.08 -0.41
C LEU A 265 17.01 16.74 0.06
N TYR A 266 16.58 16.45 1.30
CA TYR A 266 15.36 17.05 1.86
C TYR A 266 15.50 18.55 2.13
N VAL A 267 16.69 19.05 2.49
CA VAL A 267 16.93 20.49 2.58
C VAL A 267 16.66 21.17 1.23
N ASP A 268 17.10 20.58 0.12
CA ASP A 268 16.83 21.13 -1.21
C ASP A 268 15.37 21.02 -1.62
N VAL A 269 14.68 19.93 -1.24
CA VAL A 269 13.22 19.80 -1.39
C VAL A 269 12.50 20.92 -0.63
N LEU A 270 12.89 21.20 0.62
CA LEU A 270 12.25 22.24 1.43
C LEU A 270 12.49 23.66 0.90
N LYS A 271 13.70 23.96 0.41
CA LYS A 271 13.98 25.25 -0.24
C LYS A 271 13.10 25.46 -1.47
N LYS A 272 13.03 24.46 -2.35
CA LYS A 272 12.19 24.56 -3.55
C LYS A 272 10.70 24.60 -3.22
N LEU A 273 10.28 23.93 -2.14
CA LEU A 273 8.91 24.01 -1.66
C LEU A 273 8.57 25.41 -1.12
N GLU A 274 9.49 26.05 -0.40
CA GLU A 274 9.33 27.44 0.06
C GLU A 274 9.15 28.40 -1.12
N GLU A 275 10.00 28.28 -2.16
CA GLU A 275 9.87 29.05 -3.40
C GLU A 275 8.48 28.88 -4.01
N LYS A 276 7.98 27.64 -4.10
CA LYS A 276 6.66 27.36 -4.69
C LYS A 276 5.50 27.88 -3.84
N TYR A 277 5.61 27.86 -2.52
CA TYR A 277 4.61 28.49 -1.67
C TYR A 277 4.62 30.01 -1.77
N LEU A 278 5.79 30.64 -1.93
CA LEU A 278 5.88 32.08 -2.16
C LEU A 278 5.33 32.47 -3.54
N GLU A 279 5.57 31.65 -4.58
CA GLU A 279 4.93 31.82 -5.89
C GLU A 279 3.40 31.73 -5.78
N ASP A 280 2.87 30.72 -5.10
CA ASP A 280 1.42 30.52 -4.86
C ASP A 280 0.81 31.71 -4.10
N LEU A 281 1.46 32.16 -3.03
CA LEU A 281 1.00 33.29 -2.21
C LEU A 281 0.92 34.60 -2.99
N ASN A 282 1.82 34.80 -3.96
CA ASN A 282 1.86 36.02 -4.78
C ASN A 282 1.00 35.91 -6.06
N SER A 283 0.33 34.78 -6.27
CA SER A 283 -0.59 34.61 -7.40
C SER A 283 -1.92 35.33 -7.18
N GLU A 284 -2.67 35.57 -8.24
CA GLU A 284 -3.99 36.22 -8.16
C GLU A 284 -4.99 35.40 -7.35
N GLU A 285 -4.85 34.07 -7.38
CA GLU A 285 -5.71 33.11 -6.67
C GLU A 285 -4.86 32.06 -5.93
N PRO A 286 -4.31 32.38 -4.75
CA PRO A 286 -3.50 31.44 -3.97
C PRO A 286 -4.28 30.16 -3.64
N LYS A 287 -3.69 29.01 -3.96
CA LYS A 287 -4.35 27.70 -3.87
C LYS A 287 -4.01 26.94 -2.59
N TYR A 288 -2.77 27.06 -2.11
CA TYR A 288 -2.23 26.20 -1.04
C TYR A 288 -2.00 26.94 0.27
N VAL A 289 -1.59 28.21 0.20
CA VAL A 289 -1.27 29.04 1.37
C VAL A 289 -1.86 30.43 1.27
N THR A 290 -2.12 31.06 2.41
CA THR A 290 -2.73 32.40 2.50
C THR A 290 -1.84 33.43 3.21
N SER A 291 -0.74 33.01 3.84
CA SER A 291 0.21 33.94 4.46
C SER A 291 1.63 33.36 4.61
N LYS A 292 2.62 34.24 4.78
CA LYS A 292 4.02 33.85 5.05
C LYS A 292 4.16 33.10 6.38
N GLU A 293 3.36 33.42 7.38
CA GLU A 293 3.33 32.73 8.67
C GLU A 293 2.87 31.28 8.51
N GLN A 294 1.88 31.04 7.63
CA GLN A 294 1.44 29.68 7.32
C GLN A 294 2.55 28.89 6.63
N ILE A 295 3.26 29.49 5.67
CA ILE A 295 4.41 28.87 4.99
C ILE A 295 5.45 28.44 6.02
N LYS A 296 5.88 29.36 6.90
CA LYS A 296 6.85 29.07 7.95
C LYS A 296 6.41 27.90 8.83
N LYS A 297 5.15 27.91 9.29
CA LYS A 297 4.61 26.83 10.12
C LYS A 297 4.62 25.48 9.42
N ILE A 298 4.27 25.43 8.14
CA ILE A 298 4.29 24.20 7.34
C ILE A 298 5.73 23.69 7.20
N LEU A 299 6.67 24.57 6.83
CA LEU A 299 8.08 24.21 6.63
C LEU A 299 8.74 23.75 7.94
N ASP A 300 8.44 24.38 9.08
CA ASP A 300 8.94 23.95 10.39
C ASP A 300 8.47 22.51 10.73
N VAL A 301 7.19 22.20 10.49
CA VAL A 301 6.64 20.85 10.68
C VAL A 301 7.32 19.85 9.76
N LEU A 302 7.48 20.20 8.47
CA LEU A 302 8.13 19.34 7.49
C LEU A 302 9.59 19.10 7.83
N TYR A 303 10.34 20.13 8.22
CA TYR A 303 11.75 20.03 8.60
C TYR A 303 11.95 19.04 9.75
N VAL A 304 11.14 19.12 10.80
CA VAL A 304 11.20 18.19 11.95
C VAL A 304 10.90 16.75 11.50
N LYS A 305 9.83 16.56 10.71
CA LYS A 305 9.41 15.23 10.26
C LYS A 305 10.40 14.59 9.28
N LEU A 306 10.93 15.36 8.32
CA LEU A 306 11.89 14.88 7.32
C LEU A 306 13.30 14.67 7.89
N ARG A 307 13.66 15.33 8.99
CA ARG A 307 14.92 15.07 9.71
C ARG A 307 14.89 13.77 10.52
N SER A 308 13.72 13.25 10.85
CA SER A 308 13.52 12.02 11.62
C SER A 308 13.67 10.76 10.74
N ILE A 309 14.81 10.63 10.07
CA ILE A 309 15.08 9.57 9.09
C ILE A 309 15.43 8.27 9.81
N ALA A 310 14.67 7.21 9.53
CA ALA A 310 14.94 5.90 10.10
C ALA A 310 15.91 5.10 9.21
N PRO A 311 17.01 4.54 9.76
CA PRO A 311 17.87 3.64 9.00
C PRO A 311 17.12 2.32 8.70
N ILE A 312 17.32 1.81 7.49
CA ILE A 312 16.80 0.50 7.09
C ILE A 312 17.50 -0.58 7.90
N LYS A 313 16.69 -1.45 8.53
CA LYS A 313 17.18 -2.54 9.38
C LYS A 313 17.24 -3.88 8.66
N VAL A 314 16.45 -4.06 7.60
CA VAL A 314 16.39 -5.28 6.78
C VAL A 314 16.24 -4.85 5.32
N GLY A 315 17.09 -5.41 4.44
CA GLY A 315 17.06 -5.13 3.01
C GLY A 315 16.36 -6.25 2.25
N MET A 316 15.53 -5.90 1.27
CA MET A 316 14.89 -6.89 0.40
C MET A 316 14.82 -6.41 -1.04
N GLY A 317 14.91 -7.37 -1.97
CA GLY A 317 14.85 -7.10 -3.40
C GLY A 317 15.98 -6.18 -3.86
N ARG A 318 15.64 -5.20 -4.71
CA ARG A 318 16.58 -4.29 -5.39
C ARG A 318 17.45 -3.47 -4.45
N ILE A 319 17.04 -3.24 -3.19
CA ILE A 319 17.85 -2.44 -2.28
C ILE A 319 19.15 -3.14 -1.90
N LEU A 320 19.18 -4.48 -1.94
CA LEU A 320 20.38 -5.26 -1.65
C LEU A 320 21.48 -5.00 -2.69
N GLU A 321 21.13 -4.58 -3.91
CA GLU A 321 22.09 -4.16 -4.95
C GLU A 321 22.82 -2.86 -4.58
N LEU A 322 22.35 -2.12 -3.57
CA LEU A 322 22.99 -0.89 -3.08
C LEU A 322 24.00 -1.15 -1.95
N TYR A 323 24.12 -2.39 -1.49
CA TYR A 323 25.05 -2.81 -0.44
C TYR A 323 26.19 -3.64 -1.03
N GLN A 324 27.33 -3.69 -0.32
CA GLN A 324 28.38 -4.66 -0.62
C GLN A 324 27.94 -6.08 -0.22
N ASP A 325 28.42 -7.11 -0.92
CA ASP A 325 28.00 -8.51 -0.72
C ASP A 325 28.22 -9.07 0.69
N ASN A 326 29.19 -8.51 1.42
CA ASN A 326 29.56 -8.86 2.78
C ASN A 326 28.98 -7.90 3.84
N ASP A 327 28.06 -7.02 3.45
CA ASP A 327 27.40 -6.12 4.40
C ASP A 327 26.50 -6.91 5.37
N PRO A 328 26.51 -6.60 6.69
CA PRO A 328 25.68 -7.27 7.68
C PRO A 328 24.19 -7.28 7.34
N ILE A 329 23.66 -6.26 6.65
CA ILE A 329 22.25 -6.23 6.22
C ILE A 329 21.99 -7.28 5.14
N VAL A 330 22.91 -7.44 4.19
CA VAL A 330 22.81 -8.46 3.14
C VAL A 330 22.87 -9.86 3.76
N GLU A 331 23.79 -10.07 4.70
CA GLU A 331 23.90 -11.35 5.43
C GLU A 331 22.65 -11.64 6.28
N ALA A 332 22.18 -10.67 7.05
CA ALA A 332 20.96 -10.79 7.85
C ALA A 332 19.74 -11.13 6.98
N SER A 333 19.61 -10.49 5.82
CA SER A 333 18.50 -10.72 4.89
C SER A 333 18.57 -12.12 4.25
N ARG A 334 19.78 -12.59 3.88
CA ARG A 334 20.01 -13.97 3.41
C ARG A 334 19.67 -14.99 4.51
N ASN A 335 20.06 -14.71 5.75
CA ASN A 335 19.81 -15.58 6.90
C ASN A 335 18.32 -15.64 7.28
N GLU A 336 17.61 -14.51 7.28
CA GLU A 336 16.18 -14.44 7.50
C GLU A 336 15.42 -15.25 6.45
N LYS A 337 15.78 -15.11 5.16
CA LYS A 337 15.20 -15.91 4.07
C LYS A 337 15.40 -17.41 4.29
N LYS A 338 16.63 -17.85 4.62
CA LYS A 338 16.94 -19.25 4.92
C LYS A 338 16.14 -19.78 6.12
N GLN A 339 16.05 -19.01 7.20
CA GLN A 339 15.31 -19.41 8.39
C GLN A 339 13.81 -19.51 8.10
N LEU A 340 13.24 -18.56 7.35
CA LEU A 340 11.83 -18.58 7.02
C LEU A 340 11.48 -19.77 6.13
N LEU A 341 12.28 -20.06 5.10
CA LEU A 341 12.09 -21.25 4.27
C LEU A 341 12.06 -22.53 5.12
N LYS A 342 12.99 -22.66 6.08
CA LYS A 342 13.04 -23.78 7.02
C LYS A 342 11.83 -23.83 7.97
N ARG A 343 11.32 -22.67 8.42
CA ARG A 343 10.10 -22.59 9.25
C ARG A 343 8.84 -22.93 8.45
N MET A 344 8.77 -22.51 7.19
CA MET A 344 7.64 -22.77 6.31
C MET A 344 7.53 -24.25 5.92
N GLN A 345 8.65 -24.98 5.86
CA GLN A 345 8.65 -26.45 5.76
C GLN A 345 8.00 -27.13 6.98
N ASN A 346 8.00 -26.48 8.14
CA ASN A 346 7.38 -26.95 9.38
C ASN A 346 6.02 -26.26 9.64
N ILE A 347 5.22 -26.14 8.58
CA ILE A 347 4.03 -25.31 8.40
C ILE A 347 3.34 -24.87 9.72
N PHE A 348 3.29 -23.54 9.92
CA PHE A 348 2.70 -22.84 11.07
C PHE A 348 3.49 -22.91 12.40
N VAL A 349 4.60 -22.17 12.45
CA VAL A 349 5.22 -21.79 13.73
C VAL A 349 4.29 -20.77 14.43
N PRO A 350 3.87 -21.00 15.70
CA PRO A 350 2.92 -20.17 16.44
C PRO A 350 3.18 -18.65 16.46
N ASP A 351 4.43 -18.23 16.22
CA ASP A 351 4.87 -16.83 16.28
C ASP A 351 5.03 -16.14 14.91
N THR A 352 4.64 -16.79 13.81
CA THR A 352 4.76 -16.19 12.47
C THR A 352 3.54 -15.33 12.13
N HIS A 353 3.78 -14.05 11.85
CA HIS A 353 2.75 -13.10 11.44
C HIS A 353 2.43 -13.27 9.95
N PHE A 354 1.40 -14.06 9.66
CA PHE A 354 0.87 -14.21 8.32
C PHE A 354 -0.19 -13.15 8.02
N PHE A 355 -0.27 -12.75 6.76
CA PHE A 355 -1.33 -11.90 6.21
C PHE A 355 -1.96 -12.54 4.97
N GLY A 356 -3.19 -12.15 4.67
CA GLY A 356 -3.95 -12.55 3.50
C GLY A 356 -3.92 -11.47 2.41
N LEU A 357 -3.83 -11.92 1.16
CA LEU A 357 -3.81 -11.09 -0.04
C LEU A 357 -4.87 -11.61 -1.03
N LEU A 358 -5.79 -10.73 -1.43
CA LEU A 358 -6.79 -11.01 -2.45
C LEU A 358 -6.32 -10.49 -3.82
N GLY A 359 -6.07 -11.39 -4.76
CA GLY A 359 -5.66 -11.05 -6.12
C GLY A 359 -6.78 -10.44 -6.97
N LEU A 360 -6.42 -9.80 -8.08
CA LEU A 360 -7.38 -9.15 -9.01
C LEU A 360 -8.37 -10.15 -9.63
N ASN A 361 -8.00 -11.42 -9.70
CA ASN A 361 -8.80 -12.52 -10.25
C ASN A 361 -9.49 -13.34 -9.14
N GLY A 362 -9.61 -12.81 -7.93
CA GLY A 362 -10.31 -13.48 -6.84
C GLY A 362 -9.50 -14.55 -6.11
N LYS A 363 -8.29 -14.90 -6.57
CA LYS A 363 -7.42 -15.88 -5.89
C LYS A 363 -6.91 -15.32 -4.57
N PHE A 364 -6.94 -16.15 -3.53
CA PHE A 364 -6.45 -15.78 -2.20
C PHE A 364 -5.07 -16.39 -1.92
N TYR A 365 -4.22 -15.59 -1.29
CA TYR A 365 -2.86 -15.94 -0.94
C TYR A 365 -2.61 -15.66 0.54
N VAL A 366 -1.73 -16.45 1.15
CA VAL A 366 -1.25 -16.22 2.51
C VAL A 366 0.24 -15.97 2.44
N GLY A 367 0.72 -14.93 3.11
CA GLY A 367 2.10 -14.51 3.01
C GLY A 367 2.66 -13.92 4.30
N THR A 368 3.96 -13.70 4.26
CA THR A 368 4.71 -12.87 5.20
C THR A 368 5.32 -11.71 4.43
N ASN A 369 6.11 -10.85 5.07
CA ASN A 369 6.76 -9.75 4.35
C ASN A 369 7.72 -10.22 3.24
N THR A 370 8.16 -11.47 3.30
CA THR A 370 9.24 -12.00 2.48
C THR A 370 8.81 -13.16 1.60
N THR A 371 7.59 -13.69 1.76
CA THR A 371 7.10 -14.88 1.05
C THR A 371 5.61 -14.80 0.79
N THR A 372 5.17 -15.39 -0.33
CA THR A 372 3.75 -15.57 -0.65
C THR A 372 3.46 -17.03 -0.96
N ILE A 373 2.35 -17.56 -0.47
CA ILE A 373 1.90 -18.93 -0.69
C ILE A 373 0.51 -18.88 -1.33
N ALA A 374 0.33 -19.60 -2.43
CA ALA A 374 -0.98 -19.77 -3.05
C ALA A 374 -1.89 -20.64 -2.18
N THR A 375 -3.18 -20.38 -2.22
CA THR A 375 -4.21 -21.24 -1.62
C THR A 375 -5.16 -21.73 -2.70
N GLU A 376 -5.93 -22.77 -2.40
CA GLU A 376 -7.06 -23.20 -3.25
C GLU A 376 -8.30 -22.29 -3.11
N LEU A 377 -8.28 -21.32 -2.20
CA LEU A 377 -9.39 -20.40 -2.00
C LEU A 377 -9.42 -19.34 -3.10
N ALA A 378 -10.58 -19.19 -3.72
CA ALA A 378 -10.84 -18.16 -4.71
C ALA A 378 -12.29 -17.70 -4.64
N PHE A 379 -12.48 -16.39 -4.81
CA PHE A 379 -13.80 -15.81 -5.05
C PHE A 379 -14.24 -16.07 -6.49
N ASN A 380 -15.55 -16.16 -6.70
CA ASN A 380 -16.15 -16.31 -8.03
C ASN A 380 -16.20 -14.96 -8.76
N PHE A 381 -15.02 -14.41 -9.06
CA PHE A 381 -14.87 -13.16 -9.81
C PHE A 381 -15.02 -13.40 -11.31
N ARG A 382 -15.49 -12.39 -12.04
CA ARG A 382 -15.59 -12.44 -13.50
C ARG A 382 -14.23 -12.57 -14.18
N ASN A 383 -13.19 -12.08 -13.51
CA ASN A 383 -11.81 -12.15 -13.99
C ASN A 383 -11.05 -13.38 -13.50
N LYS A 384 -11.71 -14.40 -12.94
CA LYS A 384 -11.05 -15.58 -12.31
C LYS A 384 -10.07 -16.32 -13.22
N ASP A 385 -10.33 -16.33 -14.52
CA ASP A 385 -9.50 -17.00 -15.52
C ASP A 385 -8.41 -16.10 -16.12
N LYS A 386 -8.38 -14.81 -15.76
CA LYS A 386 -7.38 -13.87 -16.27
C LYS A 386 -6.06 -13.99 -15.52
N GLN A 387 -4.99 -13.77 -16.27
CA GLN A 387 -3.63 -13.67 -15.74
C GLN A 387 -3.40 -12.28 -15.15
N VAL A 388 -2.68 -12.28 -14.03
CA VAL A 388 -2.28 -11.07 -13.30
C VAL A 388 -0.77 -11.07 -13.20
N ALA A 389 -0.16 -9.89 -13.03
CA ALA A 389 1.27 -9.83 -12.73
C ALA A 389 1.61 -10.73 -11.52
N PRO A 390 2.73 -11.48 -11.56
CA PRO A 390 3.14 -12.34 -10.45
C PRO A 390 3.17 -11.59 -9.13
N ILE A 391 2.76 -12.25 -8.05
CA ILE A 391 2.87 -11.69 -6.70
C ILE A 391 4.29 -11.94 -6.21
N GLU A 392 4.94 -10.85 -5.78
CA GLU A 392 6.32 -10.83 -5.31
C GLU A 392 6.35 -10.29 -3.86
N PRO A 393 7.37 -10.66 -3.05
CA PRO A 393 8.50 -11.52 -3.38
C PRO A 393 8.20 -13.01 -3.17
N ASP A 394 8.82 -13.84 -4.02
CA ASP A 394 8.93 -15.30 -3.92
C ASP A 394 7.61 -16.05 -3.63
N LEU A 395 6.82 -16.26 -4.69
CA LEU A 395 5.73 -17.24 -4.67
C LEU A 395 6.33 -18.64 -4.47
N MET A 396 5.89 -19.35 -3.44
CA MET A 396 6.34 -20.71 -3.16
C MET A 396 5.79 -21.70 -4.19
N ASP A 397 6.56 -22.75 -4.48
CA ASP A 397 6.20 -23.81 -5.45
C ASP A 397 5.10 -24.77 -4.94
N PHE A 398 4.59 -24.56 -3.72
CA PHE A 398 3.52 -25.37 -3.14
C PHE A 398 2.26 -24.54 -2.86
N VAL A 399 1.12 -25.22 -2.84
CA VAL A 399 -0.21 -24.65 -2.61
C VAL A 399 -0.75 -25.15 -1.27
N LEU A 400 -1.36 -24.27 -0.48
CA LEU A 400 -2.14 -24.68 0.70
C LEU A 400 -3.49 -25.22 0.24
N THR A 401 -3.68 -26.53 0.39
CA THR A 401 -4.91 -27.23 0.00
C THR A 401 -6.05 -26.94 0.98
N ASN A 402 -7.28 -27.16 0.54
CA ASN A 402 -8.46 -27.04 1.38
C ASN A 402 -8.39 -27.96 2.60
N ASP A 403 -7.96 -29.22 2.43
CA ASP A 403 -7.76 -30.16 3.53
C ASP A 403 -6.79 -29.62 4.58
N PHE A 404 -5.72 -28.97 4.13
CA PHE A 404 -4.75 -28.37 5.02
C PHE A 404 -5.32 -27.14 5.76
N LEU A 405 -6.07 -26.29 5.06
CA LEU A 405 -6.74 -25.14 5.65
C LEU A 405 -7.76 -25.59 6.71
N GLU A 406 -8.50 -26.66 6.45
CA GLU A 406 -9.44 -27.25 7.40
C GLU A 406 -8.78 -27.74 8.71
N LEU A 407 -7.52 -28.19 8.64
CA LEU A 407 -6.73 -28.69 9.79
C LEU A 407 -6.14 -27.57 10.67
N ILE A 408 -5.78 -26.43 10.09
CA ILE A 408 -5.11 -25.32 10.81
C ILE A 408 -6.08 -24.28 11.37
N LEU A 409 -7.35 -24.36 10.99
CA LEU A 409 -8.39 -23.46 11.46
C LEU A 409 -8.85 -23.90 12.85
N PRO A 410 -8.66 -23.07 13.89
CA PRO A 410 -9.16 -23.40 15.22
C PRO A 410 -10.69 -23.56 15.13
N THR A 411 -11.17 -24.71 15.59
CA THR A 411 -12.59 -25.04 15.75
C THR A 411 -13.30 -24.11 16.70
#